data_AF-A0A8J3MPG1-F1
#
_entry.id   AF-A0A8J3MPG1-F1
#
_cell.length_a   1.000
_cell.length_b   1.000
_cell.length_c   1.000
_cell.angle_alpha   90.00
_cell.angle_beta   90.00
_cell.angle_gamma   90.00
#
_symmetry.space_group_name_H-M   'P 1'
#
loop_
_entity.id
_entity.type
_entity.pdbx_description
1 polymer ?
#
loop_
_entity_poly.entity_id
_entity_poly.type
_entity_poly.pdbx_seq_one_letter_code
_entity_poly.pdbx_strand_id
1 'polypeptide(L)'
;MSTTLHGSPQFPSIESSISTHEEMGQAIQLLQQQKNTWTTLPLRTRITILELLIANVSSEAQLWVEVCCQAKGLTPQQAGEEWSIGPWPTLRHLRQLRQSLLDIEAFGRPRIPGPVTTRPDGQVVAQVFPTTGYDRVFFPGMTAEIWMEPGVNADTLPQTQALTYQANQQAQGKVALVLGAGNVSSIVLTDVLYKLFVEHQVTLLKMNPVNAYLGPIIERCFQPLIERDFLRIVYGGLSKGLSSVSILTSMRYTSLALIRPLRPLCLELAARGQDAKGQCSHSTRSE
;
A
#
# COMPACT_ATOMS: atom_id res chain seq x y z
N MET A 1 37.66 -10.46 -13.92
CA MET A 1 37.01 -9.68 -15.00
C MET A 1 35.51 -9.73 -14.77
N SER A 2 34.92 -8.63 -14.35
CA SER A 2 33.48 -8.54 -14.07
C SER A 2 32.73 -8.47 -15.39
N THR A 3 32.14 -9.58 -15.83
CA THR A 3 31.18 -9.58 -16.93
C THR A 3 29.87 -8.99 -16.41
N THR A 4 29.73 -7.67 -16.50
CA THR A 4 28.44 -7.02 -16.35
C THR A 4 27.55 -7.53 -17.50
N LEU A 5 26.52 -8.31 -17.17
CA LEU A 5 25.50 -8.73 -18.13
C LEU A 5 24.78 -7.48 -18.61
N HIS A 6 25.11 -7.01 -19.82
CA HIS A 6 24.36 -5.97 -20.50
C HIS A 6 23.15 -6.58 -21.19
N GLY A 7 21.97 -6.38 -20.59
CA GLY A 7 20.67 -6.70 -21.15
C GLY A 7 19.59 -6.46 -20.12
N SER A 8 18.48 -5.81 -20.50
CA SER A 8 17.28 -5.79 -19.64
C SER A 8 16.87 -7.24 -19.36
N PRO A 9 16.54 -7.61 -18.11
CA PRO A 9 16.11 -8.97 -17.80
C PRO A 9 14.96 -9.37 -18.72
N GLN A 10 15.07 -10.52 -19.38
CA GLN A 10 13.97 -11.09 -20.15
C GLN A 10 13.02 -11.77 -19.18
N PHE A 11 11.92 -11.08 -18.87
CA PHE A 11 10.86 -11.66 -18.06
C PHE A 11 9.98 -12.56 -18.90
N PRO A 12 9.50 -13.70 -18.37
CA PRO A 12 8.52 -14.52 -19.07
C PRO A 12 7.23 -13.71 -19.28
N SER A 13 7.01 -13.25 -20.51
CA SER A 13 5.74 -12.63 -20.92
C SER A 13 4.68 -13.71 -21.04
N ILE A 14 3.69 -13.71 -20.16
CA ILE A 14 2.53 -14.60 -20.27
C ILE A 14 1.55 -13.99 -21.28
N GLU A 15 1.82 -14.18 -22.57
CA GLU A 15 0.91 -13.77 -23.66
C GLU A 15 -0.49 -14.41 -23.53
N SER A 16 -0.57 -15.59 -22.89
CA SER A 16 -1.81 -16.35 -22.69
C SER A 16 -2.71 -15.84 -21.56
N SER A 17 -2.44 -14.67 -20.97
CA SER A 17 -3.18 -14.18 -19.80
C SER A 17 -3.80 -12.79 -19.98
N ILE A 18 -3.70 -12.16 -21.16
CA ILE A 18 -4.26 -10.82 -21.38
C ILE A 18 -5.79 -10.87 -21.26
N SER A 19 -6.34 -10.08 -20.34
CA SER A 19 -7.78 -9.94 -20.17
C SER A 19 -8.40 -9.20 -21.35
N THR A 20 -9.54 -9.68 -21.82
CA THR A 20 -10.35 -9.04 -22.86
C THR A 20 -11.07 -7.79 -22.30
N HIS A 21 -11.55 -6.93 -23.20
CA HIS A 21 -12.37 -5.78 -22.80
C HIS A 21 -13.65 -6.20 -22.08
N GLU A 22 -14.23 -7.34 -22.47
CA GLU A 22 -15.42 -7.90 -21.83
C GLU A 22 -15.12 -8.34 -20.39
N GLU A 23 -14.04 -9.09 -20.18
CA GLU A 23 -13.60 -9.52 -18.84
C GLU A 23 -13.28 -8.33 -17.93
N MET A 24 -12.63 -7.29 -18.46
CA MET A 24 -12.40 -6.04 -17.70
C MET A 24 -13.72 -5.34 -17.36
N GLY A 25 -14.67 -5.28 -18.30
CA GLY A 25 -16.00 -4.73 -18.07
C GLY A 25 -16.77 -5.48 -16.98
N GLN A 26 -16.76 -6.81 -17.02
CA GLN A 26 -17.37 -7.67 -16.00
C GLN A 26 -16.71 -7.49 -14.63
N ALA A 27 -15.38 -7.43 -14.57
CA ALA A 27 -14.65 -7.17 -13.33
C ALA A 27 -15.03 -5.81 -12.71
N ILE A 28 -15.16 -4.77 -13.53
CA ILE A 28 -15.62 -3.45 -13.08
C ILE A 28 -17.05 -3.52 -12.57
N GLN A 29 -17.95 -4.22 -13.27
CA GLN A 29 -19.34 -4.36 -12.84
C GLN A 29 -19.46 -5.03 -11.47
N LEU A 30 -18.71 -6.11 -11.23
CA LEU A 30 -18.70 -6.82 -9.95
C LEU A 30 -18.19 -5.93 -8.81
N LEU A 31 -17.11 -5.17 -9.04
CA LEU A 31 -16.64 -4.15 -8.10
C LEU A 31 -17.69 -3.06 -7.85
N GLN A 32 -18.38 -2.58 -8.89
CA GLN A 32 -19.42 -1.56 -8.75
C GLN A 32 -20.58 -2.04 -7.88
N GLN A 33 -20.93 -3.33 -7.94
CA GLN A 33 -21.96 -3.94 -7.10
C GLN A 33 -21.54 -4.01 -5.63
N GLN A 34 -20.26 -4.27 -5.34
CA GLN A 34 -19.77 -4.45 -3.96
C GLN A 34 -19.19 -3.21 -3.28
N LYS A 35 -18.99 -2.11 -4.01
CA LYS A 35 -18.34 -0.91 -3.47
C LYS A 35 -19.00 -0.35 -2.20
N ASN A 36 -20.33 -0.40 -2.10
CA ASN A 36 -21.08 0.06 -0.93
C ASN A 36 -21.10 -0.98 0.20
N THR A 37 -21.06 -2.27 -0.13
CA THR A 37 -20.87 -3.34 0.85
C THR A 37 -19.54 -3.19 1.57
N TRP A 38 -18.47 -2.85 0.83
CA TRP A 38 -17.17 -2.60 1.44
C TRP A 38 -17.24 -1.49 2.48
N THR A 39 -17.81 -0.33 2.16
CA THR A 39 -17.86 0.83 3.07
C THR A 39 -18.65 0.57 4.36
N THR A 40 -19.62 -0.35 4.31
CA THR A 40 -20.46 -0.73 5.46
C THR A 40 -19.97 -1.99 6.17
N LEU A 41 -18.91 -2.63 5.68
CA LEU A 41 -18.39 -3.86 6.24
C LEU A 41 -17.92 -3.64 7.69
N PRO A 42 -18.37 -4.46 8.66
CA PRO A 42 -17.97 -4.31 10.06
C PRO A 42 -16.46 -4.32 10.24
N LEU A 43 -15.98 -3.50 11.17
CA LEU A 43 -14.56 -3.38 11.50
C LEU A 43 -13.93 -4.74 11.82
N ARG A 44 -14.64 -5.57 12.60
CA ARG A 44 -14.18 -6.92 12.95
C ARG A 44 -14.01 -7.82 11.73
N THR A 45 -14.92 -7.75 10.76
CA THR A 45 -14.81 -8.51 9.51
C THR A 45 -13.58 -8.08 8.71
N ARG A 46 -13.27 -6.78 8.68
CA ARG A 46 -12.06 -6.25 8.03
C ARG A 46 -10.78 -6.75 8.71
N ILE A 47 -10.77 -6.82 10.05
CA ILE A 47 -9.67 -7.41 10.82
C ILE A 47 -9.47 -8.87 10.45
N THR A 48 -10.54 -9.67 10.41
CA THR A 48 -10.47 -11.09 10.00
C THR A 48 -9.96 -11.24 8.57
N ILE A 49 -10.38 -10.38 7.63
CA ILE A 49 -9.82 -10.38 6.27
C ILE A 49 -8.30 -10.15 6.32
N LEU A 50 -7.81 -9.16 7.07
CA LEU A 50 -6.37 -8.90 7.19
C LEU A 50 -5.62 -10.09 7.81
N GLU A 51 -6.20 -10.78 8.78
CA GLU A 51 -5.60 -11.99 9.37
C GLU A 51 -5.46 -13.12 8.35
N LEU A 52 -6.49 -13.35 7.52
CA LEU A 52 -6.44 -14.31 6.43
C LEU A 52 -5.39 -13.93 5.37
N LEU A 53 -5.34 -12.64 4.99
CA LEU A 53 -4.32 -12.14 4.05
C LEU A 53 -2.90 -12.35 4.59
N ILE A 54 -2.68 -12.11 5.89
CA ILE A 54 -1.37 -12.34 6.53
C ILE A 54 -0.99 -13.82 6.48
N ALA A 55 -1.94 -14.72 6.77
CA ALA A 55 -1.72 -16.14 6.70
C ALA A 55 -1.37 -16.58 5.27
N ASN A 56 -2.17 -16.18 4.28
CA ASN A 56 -1.96 -16.56 2.88
C ASN A 56 -0.66 -16.00 2.31
N VAL A 57 -0.34 -14.72 2.56
CA VAL A 57 0.95 -14.16 2.10
C VAL A 57 2.12 -14.87 2.79
N SER A 58 1.99 -15.24 4.07
CA SER A 58 3.05 -15.96 4.77
C SER A 58 3.27 -17.36 4.20
N SER A 59 2.22 -18.07 3.79
CA SER A 59 2.34 -19.41 3.19
C SER A 59 2.90 -19.36 1.78
N GLU A 60 2.60 -18.31 1.02
CA GLU A 60 3.03 -18.14 -0.37
C GLU A 60 4.40 -17.44 -0.51
N ALA A 61 4.94 -16.86 0.57
CA ALA A 61 6.13 -16.01 0.53
C ALA A 61 7.36 -16.69 -0.09
N GLN A 62 7.60 -17.96 0.26
CA GLN A 62 8.74 -18.72 -0.27
C GLN A 62 8.61 -18.91 -1.79
N LEU A 63 7.45 -19.40 -2.25
CA LEU A 63 7.18 -19.62 -3.67
C LEU A 63 7.23 -18.31 -4.46
N TRP A 64 6.73 -17.22 -3.88
CA TRP A 64 6.84 -15.89 -4.47
C TRP A 64 8.31 -15.54 -4.76
N VAL A 65 9.18 -15.66 -3.75
CA VAL A 65 10.60 -15.35 -3.91
C VAL A 65 11.27 -16.27 -4.93
N GLU A 66 10.98 -17.57 -4.90
CA GLU A 66 11.53 -18.55 -5.83
C GLU A 66 11.18 -18.21 -7.29
N VAL A 67 9.90 -17.91 -7.55
CA VAL A 67 9.43 -17.56 -8.89
C VAL A 67 10.02 -16.23 -9.35
N CYS A 68 10.12 -15.23 -8.47
CA CYS A 68 10.81 -13.97 -8.78
C CYS A 68 12.29 -14.22 -9.14
N CYS A 69 13.00 -15.02 -8.36
CA CYS A 69 14.41 -15.35 -8.61
C CYS A 69 14.57 -16.05 -9.95
N GLN A 70 13.71 -17.03 -10.25
CA GLN A 70 13.71 -17.72 -11.54
C GLN A 70 13.48 -16.76 -12.71
N ALA A 71 12.46 -15.89 -12.61
CA ALA A 71 12.12 -14.93 -13.66
C ALA A 71 13.23 -13.89 -13.92
N LYS A 72 14.02 -13.56 -12.88
CA LYS A 72 15.11 -12.58 -12.93
C LYS A 72 16.49 -13.21 -13.14
N GLY A 73 16.59 -14.54 -13.19
CA GLY A 73 17.87 -15.25 -13.28
C GLY A 73 18.76 -15.07 -12.04
N LEU A 74 18.17 -14.87 -10.86
CA LEU A 74 18.90 -14.64 -9.60
C LEU A 74 19.30 -15.96 -8.95
N THR A 75 20.48 -15.96 -8.32
CA THR A 75 20.95 -17.07 -7.49
C THR A 75 20.30 -17.05 -6.10
N PRO A 76 20.28 -18.18 -5.36
CA PRO A 76 19.79 -18.21 -3.98
C PRO A 76 20.45 -17.17 -3.05
N GLN A 77 21.73 -16.85 -3.30
CA GLN A 77 22.48 -15.84 -2.54
C GLN A 77 21.95 -14.41 -2.78
N GLN A 78 21.27 -14.18 -3.90
CA GLN A 78 20.68 -12.89 -4.28
C GLN A 78 19.19 -12.79 -3.92
N ALA A 79 18.58 -13.86 -3.41
CA ALA A 79 17.15 -13.91 -3.09
C ALA A 79 16.72 -12.91 -2.00
N GLY A 80 17.67 -12.42 -1.18
CA GLY A 80 17.39 -11.44 -0.12
C GLY A 80 16.78 -10.13 -0.64
N GLU A 81 17.10 -9.73 -1.87
CA GLU A 81 16.47 -8.57 -2.49
C GLU A 81 14.97 -8.83 -2.73
N GLU A 82 14.61 -9.98 -3.29
CA GLU A 82 13.22 -10.36 -3.55
C GLU A 82 12.39 -10.48 -2.27
N TRP A 83 12.98 -11.00 -1.19
CA TRP A 83 12.34 -10.96 0.13
C TRP A 83 12.02 -9.52 0.56
N SER A 84 12.97 -8.61 0.39
CA SER A 84 12.91 -7.23 0.85
C SER A 84 11.97 -6.34 0.01
N ILE A 85 11.75 -6.67 -1.26
CA ILE A 85 10.91 -5.91 -2.20
C ILE A 85 9.58 -6.61 -2.56
N GLY A 86 9.33 -7.79 -1.99
CA GLY A 86 8.14 -8.61 -2.26
C GLY A 86 7.34 -8.93 -1.00
N PRO A 87 7.44 -10.16 -0.46
CA PRO A 87 6.55 -10.60 0.62
C PRO A 87 6.78 -9.90 1.95
N TRP A 88 8.02 -9.54 2.34
CA TRP A 88 8.28 -8.89 3.62
C TRP A 88 7.57 -7.53 3.79
N PRO A 89 7.71 -6.56 2.86
CA PRO A 89 7.02 -5.28 2.99
C PRO A 89 5.49 -5.43 2.90
N THR A 90 4.97 -6.38 2.12
CA THR A 90 3.52 -6.67 2.08
C THR A 90 3.01 -7.21 3.42
N LEU A 91 3.70 -8.20 4.01
CA LEU A 91 3.35 -8.73 5.34
C LEU A 91 3.44 -7.66 6.43
N ARG A 92 4.47 -6.81 6.37
CA ARG A 92 4.62 -5.69 7.27
C ARG A 92 3.41 -4.75 7.18
N HIS A 93 3.03 -4.34 5.97
CA HIS A 93 1.91 -3.43 5.77
C HIS A 93 0.58 -4.03 6.25
N LEU A 94 0.31 -5.30 5.94
CA LEU A 94 -0.89 -6.01 6.43
C LEU A 94 -0.96 -6.03 7.96
N ARG A 95 0.17 -6.31 8.64
CA ARG A 95 0.24 -6.30 10.11
C ARG A 95 0.00 -4.90 10.69
N GLN A 96 0.52 -3.85 10.05
CA GLN A 96 0.31 -2.47 10.47
C GLN A 96 -1.16 -2.03 10.28
N LEU A 97 -1.80 -2.42 9.16
CA LEU A 97 -3.22 -2.19 8.94
C LEU A 97 -4.06 -2.91 10.00
N ARG A 98 -3.76 -4.18 10.28
CA ARG A 98 -4.48 -4.97 11.29
C ARG A 98 -4.37 -4.31 12.66
N GLN A 99 -3.16 -3.91 13.06
CA GLN A 99 -2.95 -3.23 14.34
C GLN A 99 -3.73 -1.91 14.41
N SER A 100 -3.74 -1.14 13.32
CA SER A 100 -4.47 0.13 13.29
C SER A 100 -5.99 -0.08 13.42
N LEU A 101 -6.54 -1.13 12.81
CA LEU A 101 -7.97 -1.46 12.97
C LEU A 101 -8.30 -1.95 14.38
N LEU A 102 -7.40 -2.71 15.02
CA LEU A 102 -7.54 -3.10 16.43
C LEU A 102 -7.50 -1.89 17.36
N ASP A 103 -6.61 -0.92 17.09
CA ASP A 103 -6.56 0.33 17.83
C ASP A 103 -7.85 1.16 17.63
N ILE A 104 -8.39 1.20 16.41
CA ILE A 104 -9.71 1.83 16.16
C ILE A 104 -10.81 1.12 16.94
N GLU A 105 -10.81 -0.22 16.97
CA GLU A 105 -11.81 -1.00 17.72
C GLU A 105 -11.75 -0.69 19.22
N ALA A 106 -10.55 -0.56 19.78
CA ALA A 106 -10.34 -0.34 21.21
C ALA A 106 -10.44 1.14 21.65
N PHE A 107 -9.98 2.07 20.81
CA PHE A 107 -9.75 3.47 21.19
C PHE A 107 -10.43 4.48 20.25
N GLY A 108 -11.14 4.02 19.22
CA GLY A 108 -11.77 4.86 18.19
C GLY A 108 -10.78 5.45 17.18
N ARG A 109 -9.46 5.25 17.37
CA ARG A 109 -8.41 5.76 16.48
C ARG A 109 -7.11 4.94 16.61
N PRO A 110 -6.25 4.93 15.57
CA PRO A 110 -4.91 4.37 15.64
C PRO A 110 -4.06 5.05 16.71
N ARG A 111 -3.13 4.31 17.30
CA ARG A 111 -2.15 4.90 18.21
C ARG A 111 -0.94 5.43 17.45
N ILE A 112 -0.49 6.61 17.85
CA ILE A 112 0.81 7.14 17.46
C ILE A 112 1.87 6.44 18.34
N PRO A 113 2.89 5.79 17.75
CA PRO A 113 3.84 4.96 18.50
C PRO A 113 4.89 5.78 19.26
N GLY A 114 5.24 6.96 18.74
CA GLY A 114 6.24 7.85 19.30
C GLY A 114 5.65 9.13 19.91
N PRO A 115 6.51 10.07 20.33
CA PRO A 115 6.08 11.36 20.84
C PRO A 115 5.33 12.18 19.79
N VAL A 116 4.39 12.99 20.28
CA VAL A 116 3.81 14.12 19.54
C VAL A 116 4.40 15.39 20.14
N THR A 117 5.09 16.18 19.32
CA THR A 117 5.77 17.41 19.74
C THR A 117 5.28 18.59 18.92
N THR A 118 5.53 19.79 19.43
CA THR A 118 5.28 21.04 18.71
C THR A 118 6.62 21.71 18.45
N ARG A 119 6.89 22.03 17.20
CA ARG A 119 8.10 22.74 16.77
C ARG A 119 8.05 24.23 17.17
N PRO A 120 9.19 24.94 17.15
CA PRO A 120 9.22 26.38 17.47
C PRO A 120 8.33 27.26 16.57
N ASP A 121 8.04 26.82 15.35
CA ASP A 121 7.12 27.48 14.40
C ASP A 121 5.64 27.17 14.67
N GLY A 122 5.33 26.39 15.71
CA GLY A 122 3.98 25.96 16.07
C GLY A 122 3.49 24.73 15.31
N GLN A 123 4.28 24.14 14.41
CA GLN A 123 3.88 22.94 13.67
C GLN A 123 3.90 21.70 14.56
N VAL A 124 2.81 20.93 14.56
CA VAL A 124 2.74 19.66 15.28
C VAL A 124 3.41 18.55 14.49
N VAL A 125 4.20 17.74 15.18
CA VAL A 125 4.96 16.62 14.63
C VAL A 125 4.59 15.36 15.39
N ALA A 126 4.17 14.33 14.66
CA ALA A 126 3.93 13.00 15.22
C ALA A 126 5.05 12.06 14.78
N GLN A 127 5.79 11.48 15.73
CA GLN A 127 6.74 10.43 15.41
C GLN A 127 6.00 9.10 15.21
N VAL A 128 6.16 8.53 14.02
CA VAL A 128 5.38 7.39 13.54
C VAL A 128 6.19 6.12 13.30
N PHE A 129 7.52 6.22 13.43
CA PHE A 129 8.43 5.09 13.39
C PHE A 129 9.56 5.32 14.41
N PRO A 130 10.05 4.27 15.10
CA PRO A 130 9.70 2.84 15.01
C PRO A 130 8.34 2.49 15.64
N THR A 131 7.65 1.50 15.08
CA THR A 131 6.35 1.01 15.58
C THR A 131 6.47 -0.20 16.51
N THR A 132 7.54 -1.00 16.39
CA THR A 132 7.76 -2.22 17.18
C THR A 132 9.18 -2.31 17.73
N GLY A 133 9.43 -3.27 18.64
CA GLY A 133 10.79 -3.60 19.08
C GLY A 133 11.70 -4.07 17.94
N TYR A 134 11.15 -4.85 16.99
CA TYR A 134 11.89 -5.29 15.81
C TYR A 134 12.35 -4.12 14.94
N ASP A 135 11.52 -3.08 14.79
CA ASP A 135 11.89 -1.89 14.03
C ASP A 135 13.13 -1.20 14.62
N ARG A 136 13.24 -1.17 15.96
CA ARG A 136 14.41 -0.61 16.66
C ARG A 136 15.68 -1.43 16.43
N VAL A 137 15.55 -2.74 16.28
CA VAL A 137 16.67 -3.66 16.03
C VAL A 137 17.12 -3.59 14.57
N PHE A 138 16.18 -3.61 13.62
CA PHE A 138 16.49 -3.60 12.19
C PHE A 138 16.92 -2.22 11.68
N PHE A 139 16.39 -1.14 12.28
CA PHE A 139 16.65 0.23 11.84
C PHE A 139 17.14 1.09 13.02
N PRO A 140 18.31 0.75 13.61
CA PRO A 140 18.81 1.45 14.77
C PRO A 140 19.06 2.93 14.46
N GLY A 141 18.53 3.81 15.32
CA GLY A 141 18.70 5.26 15.19
C GLY A 141 17.84 5.93 14.11
N MET A 142 16.99 5.18 13.40
CA MET A 142 16.07 5.73 12.40
C MET A 142 14.72 6.08 13.03
N THR A 143 14.23 7.28 12.72
CA THR A 143 12.88 7.74 13.05
C THR A 143 12.19 8.25 11.79
N ALA A 144 10.86 8.16 11.78
CA ALA A 144 10.05 8.82 10.77
C ALA A 144 8.97 9.64 11.47
N GLU A 145 8.69 10.81 10.92
CA GLU A 145 7.77 11.78 11.45
C GLU A 145 6.75 12.17 10.38
N ILE A 146 5.53 12.50 10.80
CA ILE A 146 4.57 13.20 9.98
C ILE A 146 4.42 14.58 10.60
N TRP A 147 4.66 15.61 9.79
CA TRP A 147 4.38 16.98 10.22
C TRP A 147 2.97 17.33 9.81
N MET A 148 2.22 17.94 10.72
CA MET A 148 0.82 18.22 10.48
C MET A 148 0.67 19.46 9.60
N GLU A 149 -0.45 19.52 8.88
CA GLU A 149 -0.87 20.71 8.16
C GLU A 149 -1.04 21.90 9.14
N PRO A 150 -0.79 23.14 8.70
CA PRO A 150 -1.08 24.32 9.50
C PRO A 150 -2.51 24.33 10.03
N GLY A 151 -2.68 24.63 11.33
CA GLY A 151 -3.98 24.65 12.01
C GLY A 151 -4.34 23.37 12.78
N VAL A 152 -3.59 22.28 12.60
CA VAL A 152 -3.69 21.10 13.47
C VAL A 152 -2.77 21.32 14.68
N ASN A 153 -3.34 21.30 15.88
CA ASN A 153 -2.60 21.34 17.14
C ASN A 153 -2.66 19.97 17.84
N ALA A 154 -1.94 19.81 18.95
CA ALA A 154 -1.83 18.51 19.63
C ALA A 154 -3.20 17.98 20.11
N ASP A 155 -4.11 18.88 20.49
CA ASP A 155 -5.46 18.56 20.98
C ASP A 155 -6.43 18.22 19.83
N THR A 156 -6.19 18.79 18.63
CA THR A 156 -7.00 18.57 17.42
C THR A 156 -6.43 17.51 16.48
N LEU A 157 -5.21 17.03 16.72
CA LEU A 157 -4.58 15.96 15.96
C LEU A 157 -5.42 14.67 15.96
N PRO A 158 -5.99 14.21 17.09
CA PRO A 158 -6.79 12.99 17.05
C PRO A 158 -7.97 12.98 16.09
N GLN A 159 -8.55 14.14 15.81
CA GLN A 159 -9.72 14.33 14.98
C GLN A 159 -9.38 14.13 13.49
N THR A 160 -8.10 14.16 13.11
CA THR A 160 -7.62 13.92 11.74
C THR A 160 -7.34 12.44 11.44
N GLN A 161 -7.45 11.57 12.45
CA GLN A 161 -7.13 10.14 12.35
C GLN A 161 -8.35 9.29 12.05
N ALA A 162 -8.15 8.27 11.21
CA ALA A 162 -9.13 7.25 10.84
C ALA A 162 -10.49 7.81 10.37
N LEU A 163 -10.46 8.94 9.65
CA LEU A 163 -11.65 9.67 9.20
C LEU A 163 -12.69 8.76 8.54
N THR A 164 -12.27 7.83 7.70
CA THR A 164 -13.16 6.89 6.98
C THR A 164 -13.83 5.86 7.88
N TYR A 165 -13.34 5.64 9.10
CA TYR A 165 -13.91 4.74 10.11
C TYR A 165 -14.71 5.48 11.18
N GLN A 166 -14.73 6.81 11.16
CA GLN A 166 -15.57 7.59 12.07
C GLN A 166 -17.04 7.52 11.64
N ALA A 167 -17.96 7.36 12.60
CA ALA A 167 -19.39 7.10 12.36
C ALA A 167 -20.08 8.12 11.43
N ASN A 168 -19.59 9.36 11.38
CA ASN A 168 -20.20 10.46 10.62
C ASN A 168 -19.70 10.57 9.17
N GLN A 169 -18.83 9.67 8.71
CA GLN A 169 -18.17 9.75 7.40
C GLN A 169 -18.47 8.56 6.47
N GLN A 170 -19.67 7.98 6.54
CA GLN A 170 -20.10 6.97 5.57
C GLN A 170 -20.25 7.58 4.17
N ALA A 171 -19.13 7.61 3.44
CA ALA A 171 -19.08 8.01 2.05
C ALA A 171 -19.62 6.89 1.15
N GLN A 172 -20.19 7.30 0.01
CA GLN A 172 -20.55 6.38 -1.06
C GLN A 172 -19.32 5.57 -1.49
N GLY A 173 -19.49 4.26 -1.67
CA GLY A 173 -18.44 3.37 -2.13
C GLY A 173 -17.93 3.77 -3.52
N LYS A 174 -16.63 3.59 -3.73
CA LYS A 174 -15.95 3.91 -5.00
C LYS A 174 -15.17 2.71 -5.50
N VAL A 175 -14.92 2.71 -6.81
CA VAL A 175 -14.01 1.77 -7.46
C VAL A 175 -12.73 2.50 -7.82
N ALA A 176 -11.59 1.94 -7.43
CA ALA A 176 -10.26 2.44 -7.77
C ALA A 176 -9.60 1.57 -8.84
N LEU A 177 -8.76 2.18 -9.67
CA LEU A 177 -7.84 1.46 -10.56
C LEU A 177 -6.42 1.59 -10.02
N VAL A 178 -5.75 0.46 -9.84
CA VAL A 178 -4.32 0.37 -9.54
C VAL A 178 -3.58 -0.25 -10.72
N LEU A 179 -2.55 0.44 -11.19
CA LEU A 179 -1.71 0.02 -12.32
C LEU A 179 -0.35 -0.45 -11.82
N GLY A 180 -0.01 -1.73 -12.05
CA GLY A 180 1.30 -2.25 -11.69
C GLY A 180 2.44 -1.64 -12.52
N ALA A 181 3.47 -1.11 -11.86
CA ALA A 181 4.64 -0.55 -12.52
C ALA A 181 5.65 -1.60 -13.04
N GLY A 182 5.66 -2.81 -12.47
CA GLY A 182 6.48 -3.94 -12.95
C GLY A 182 7.88 -4.06 -12.30
N ASN A 183 8.35 -3.06 -11.57
CA ASN A 183 9.69 -3.03 -10.96
C ASN A 183 9.75 -3.72 -9.58
N VAL A 184 8.82 -3.38 -8.68
CA VAL A 184 8.78 -3.89 -7.31
C VAL A 184 7.43 -4.55 -7.07
N SER A 185 7.46 -5.83 -6.70
CA SER A 185 6.25 -6.65 -6.61
C SER A 185 5.35 -6.26 -5.43
N SER A 186 5.90 -5.73 -4.34
CA SER A 186 5.10 -5.30 -3.19
C SER A 186 4.34 -3.98 -3.41
N ILE A 187 4.86 -3.05 -4.23
CA ILE A 187 4.29 -1.70 -4.40
C ILE A 187 2.82 -1.78 -4.79
N VAL A 188 2.54 -2.61 -5.79
CA VAL A 188 1.19 -2.70 -6.35
C VAL A 188 0.19 -3.24 -5.32
N LEU A 189 0.64 -4.14 -4.44
CA LEU A 189 -0.18 -4.69 -3.37
C LEU A 189 -0.37 -3.68 -2.24
N THR A 190 0.66 -2.90 -1.92
CA THR A 190 0.53 -1.81 -0.93
C THR A 190 -0.44 -0.73 -1.41
N ASP A 191 -0.48 -0.43 -2.71
CA ASP A 191 -1.44 0.52 -3.28
C ASP A 191 -2.88 -0.03 -3.23
N VAL A 192 -3.09 -1.32 -3.56
CA VAL A 192 -4.38 -1.99 -3.41
C VAL A 192 -4.87 -1.94 -1.96
N LEU A 193 -4.00 -2.29 -1.01
CA LEU A 193 -4.33 -2.27 0.42
C LEU A 193 -4.65 -0.85 0.90
N TYR A 194 -3.92 0.16 0.41
CA TYR A 194 -4.20 1.55 0.70
C TYR A 194 -5.60 1.94 0.18
N LYS A 195 -5.93 1.64 -1.08
CA LYS A 195 -7.27 1.93 -1.64
C LYS A 195 -8.39 1.29 -0.82
N LEU A 196 -8.23 0.03 -0.44
CA LEU A 196 -9.22 -0.70 0.33
C LEU A 196 -9.36 -0.17 1.77
N PHE A 197 -8.28 -0.19 2.54
CA PHE A 197 -8.35 0.01 3.99
C PHE A 197 -8.22 1.48 4.41
N VAL A 198 -7.70 2.36 3.57
CA VAL A 198 -7.55 3.79 3.86
C VAL A 198 -8.67 4.59 3.21
N GLU A 199 -8.81 4.44 1.90
CA GLU A 199 -9.72 5.26 1.11
C GLU A 199 -11.11 4.66 0.97
N HIS A 200 -11.35 3.45 1.49
CA HIS A 200 -12.62 2.73 1.42
C HIS A 200 -13.10 2.50 -0.03
N GLN A 201 -12.18 2.13 -0.92
CA GLN A 201 -12.46 1.88 -2.34
C GLN A 201 -12.15 0.42 -2.68
N VAL A 202 -13.12 -0.27 -3.27
CA VAL A 202 -12.86 -1.57 -3.90
C VAL A 202 -11.99 -1.36 -5.13
N THR A 203 -11.13 -2.32 -5.45
CA THR A 203 -10.01 -2.06 -6.36
C THR A 203 -9.98 -3.01 -7.55
N LEU A 204 -9.82 -2.46 -8.75
CA LEU A 204 -9.35 -3.17 -9.92
C LEU A 204 -7.83 -3.05 -9.99
N LEU A 205 -7.13 -4.17 -9.81
CA LEU A 205 -5.70 -4.28 -10.04
C LEU A 205 -5.45 -4.73 -11.46
N LYS A 206 -4.77 -3.91 -12.25
CA LYS A 206 -4.22 -4.30 -13.54
C LYS A 206 -2.74 -4.65 -13.41
N MET A 207 -2.43 -5.92 -13.58
CA MET A 207 -1.06 -6.43 -13.53
C MET A 207 -0.24 -5.90 -14.70
N ASN A 208 1.01 -5.56 -14.41
CA ASN A 208 2.00 -5.27 -15.45
C ASN A 208 2.36 -6.58 -16.17
N PRO A 209 2.45 -6.62 -17.51
CA PRO A 209 2.89 -7.80 -18.25
C PRO A 209 4.22 -8.38 -17.75
N VAL A 210 5.15 -7.53 -17.32
CA VAL A 210 6.46 -7.92 -16.79
C VAL A 210 6.33 -8.80 -15.54
N ASN A 211 5.34 -8.54 -14.69
CA ASN A 211 5.11 -9.27 -13.43
C ASN A 211 3.86 -10.17 -13.49
N ALA A 212 3.32 -10.43 -14.69
CA ALA A 212 2.11 -11.24 -14.85
C ALA A 212 2.25 -12.64 -14.25
N TYR A 213 3.47 -13.19 -14.25
CA TYR A 213 3.80 -14.48 -13.64
C TYR A 213 3.55 -14.55 -12.13
N LEU A 214 3.49 -13.42 -11.43
CA LEU A 214 3.13 -13.37 -10.01
C LEU A 214 1.62 -13.39 -9.76
N GLY A 215 0.82 -13.19 -10.82
CA GLY A 215 -0.63 -13.12 -10.76
C GLY A 215 -1.28 -14.25 -9.95
N PRO A 216 -1.03 -15.53 -10.29
CA PRO A 216 -1.61 -16.66 -9.55
C PRO A 216 -1.23 -16.69 -8.06
N ILE A 217 -0.02 -16.25 -7.72
CA ILE A 217 0.43 -16.16 -6.31
C ILE A 217 -0.33 -15.06 -5.59
N ILE A 218 -0.46 -13.88 -6.22
CA ILE A 218 -1.21 -12.75 -5.69
C ILE A 218 -2.68 -13.13 -5.51
N GLU A 219 -3.28 -13.84 -6.47
CA GLU A 219 -4.67 -14.31 -6.39
C GLU A 219 -4.89 -15.21 -5.18
N ARG A 220 -3.98 -16.17 -4.90
CA ARG A 220 -4.05 -16.99 -3.69
C ARG A 220 -3.85 -16.17 -2.41
N CYS A 221 -2.87 -15.27 -2.42
CA CYS A 221 -2.61 -14.36 -1.31
C CYS A 221 -3.83 -13.50 -0.94
N PHE A 222 -4.54 -12.98 -1.95
CA PHE A 222 -5.62 -12.00 -1.81
C PHE A 222 -7.02 -12.60 -2.00
N GLN A 223 -7.13 -13.92 -2.05
CA GLN A 223 -8.38 -14.65 -2.25
C GLN A 223 -9.54 -14.14 -1.36
N PRO A 224 -9.35 -13.80 -0.07
CA PRO A 224 -10.45 -13.32 0.78
C PRO A 224 -11.10 -12.02 0.30
N LEU A 225 -10.36 -11.20 -0.45
CA LEU A 225 -10.86 -9.98 -1.08
C LEU A 225 -11.45 -10.26 -2.46
N ILE A 226 -10.88 -11.22 -3.20
CA ILE A 226 -11.31 -11.58 -4.56
C ILE A 226 -12.66 -12.30 -4.53
N GLU A 227 -12.86 -13.27 -3.64
CA GLU A 227 -14.13 -14.00 -3.53
C GLU A 227 -15.33 -13.14 -3.16
N ARG A 228 -15.06 -11.96 -2.57
CA ARG A 228 -16.08 -10.98 -2.18
C ARG A 228 -16.19 -9.83 -3.18
N ASP A 229 -15.50 -9.92 -4.31
CA ASP A 229 -15.39 -8.86 -5.33
C ASP A 229 -15.02 -7.47 -4.73
N PHE A 230 -14.18 -7.45 -3.69
CA PHE A 230 -13.56 -6.22 -3.19
C PHE A 230 -12.25 -5.92 -3.93
N LEU A 231 -11.63 -6.95 -4.50
CA LEU A 231 -10.47 -6.86 -5.38
C LEU A 231 -10.75 -7.67 -6.64
N ARG A 232 -10.46 -7.11 -7.81
CA ARG A 232 -10.37 -7.87 -9.06
C ARG A 232 -9.01 -7.68 -9.68
N ILE A 233 -8.46 -8.76 -10.22
CA ILE A 233 -7.16 -8.74 -10.89
C ILE A 233 -7.41 -8.99 -12.38
N VAL A 234 -6.84 -8.13 -13.22
CA VAL A 234 -6.85 -8.25 -14.67
C VAL A 234 -5.44 -8.08 -15.20
N TYR A 235 -5.22 -8.56 -16.41
CA TYR A 235 -3.89 -8.65 -17.02
C TYR A 235 -3.91 -7.96 -18.38
N GLY A 236 -2.81 -7.34 -18.79
CA GLY A 236 -2.66 -6.81 -20.15
C GLY A 236 -1.71 -5.63 -20.27
N GLY A 237 -1.39 -5.22 -21.50
CA GLY A 237 -0.54 -4.05 -21.82
C GLY A 237 -1.26 -2.71 -21.76
N LEU A 238 -0.67 -1.63 -22.30
CA LEU A 238 -1.30 -0.30 -22.38
C LEU A 238 -2.53 -0.34 -23.32
N SER A 239 -3.69 -0.78 -22.84
CA SER A 239 -4.94 -0.72 -23.59
C SER A 239 -5.71 0.57 -23.28
N LYS A 240 -6.14 1.27 -24.34
CA LYS A 240 -7.05 2.42 -24.29
C LYS A 240 -8.45 1.90 -23.95
N GLY A 241 -8.98 2.19 -22.76
CA GLY A 241 -10.36 1.78 -22.43
C GLY A 241 -10.90 2.12 -21.03
N LEU A 242 -10.09 2.63 -20.11
CA LEU A 242 -10.53 2.89 -18.73
C LEU A 242 -10.98 4.35 -18.53
N SER A 243 -12.01 4.77 -19.27
CA SER A 243 -12.45 6.17 -19.34
C SER A 243 -13.29 6.64 -18.12
N SER A 244 -13.60 5.78 -17.16
CA SER A 244 -14.55 6.08 -16.07
C SER A 244 -14.10 5.64 -14.67
N VAL A 245 -12.82 5.31 -14.49
CA VAL A 245 -12.28 4.93 -13.17
C VAL A 245 -11.28 5.99 -12.72
N SER A 246 -11.32 6.38 -11.44
CA SER A 246 -10.28 7.22 -10.85
C SER A 246 -8.95 6.48 -10.91
N ILE A 247 -8.07 6.92 -11.80
CA ILE A 247 -6.76 6.33 -12.04
C ILE A 247 -5.80 6.87 -10.99
N LEU A 248 -5.19 5.98 -10.19
CA LEU A 248 -4.01 6.34 -9.42
C LEU A 248 -2.77 5.88 -10.19
N THR A 249 -1.90 6.82 -10.55
CA THR A 249 -0.60 6.55 -11.18
C THR A 249 0.57 6.87 -10.22
N SER A 250 0.32 7.01 -8.91
CA SER A 250 1.38 7.38 -7.96
C SER A 250 1.50 6.44 -6.76
N MET A 251 2.73 6.04 -6.51
CA MET A 251 3.21 5.28 -5.35
C MET A 251 2.92 6.07 -4.07
N ARG A 252 2.11 5.52 -3.16
CA ARG A 252 1.97 6.06 -1.79
C ARG A 252 2.53 5.06 -0.81
N TYR A 253 3.84 5.15 -0.56
CA TYR A 253 4.46 4.51 0.60
C TYR A 253 4.10 5.32 1.85
N THR A 254 2.89 5.12 2.38
CA THR A 254 2.55 5.60 3.72
C THR A 254 2.14 4.40 4.56
N SER A 255 3.10 3.93 5.35
CA SER A 255 2.91 2.98 6.46
C SER A 255 1.96 3.47 7.56
N LEU A 256 1.31 4.62 7.38
CA LEU A 256 0.31 5.22 8.26
C LEU A 256 -0.91 5.69 7.49
N ALA A 257 -1.42 4.76 6.69
CA ALA A 257 -2.75 4.63 6.14
C ALA A 257 -3.89 5.44 6.80
N LEU A 258 -3.88 5.77 8.08
CA LEU A 258 -5.05 6.37 8.76
C LEU A 258 -4.80 7.76 9.34
N ILE A 259 -3.62 8.36 9.15
CA ILE A 259 -3.39 9.77 9.42
C ILE A 259 -3.35 10.46 8.07
N ARG A 260 -4.38 11.26 7.76
CA ARG A 260 -4.45 11.95 6.46
C ARG A 260 -3.77 13.31 6.57
N PRO A 261 -2.58 13.54 5.95
CA PRO A 261 -2.19 14.88 5.57
C PRO A 261 -3.12 15.31 4.43
N LEU A 262 -3.74 16.49 4.55
CA LEU A 262 -4.72 16.97 3.57
C LEU A 262 -4.05 17.41 2.25
N ARG A 263 -2.71 17.54 2.20
CA ARG A 263 -1.88 17.74 1.01
C ARG A 263 -0.58 16.92 1.08
N PRO A 264 0.16 16.73 -0.04
CA PRO A 264 1.40 15.95 -0.02
C PRO A 264 2.39 16.61 0.93
N LEU A 265 2.72 15.91 2.00
CA LEU A 265 3.59 16.41 3.04
C LEU A 265 4.87 15.56 3.05
N CYS A 266 6.02 16.24 3.02
CA CYS A 266 7.35 15.64 2.96
C CYS A 266 7.53 14.55 4.01
N LEU A 267 7.92 13.35 3.56
CA LEU A 267 8.47 12.33 4.44
C LEU A 267 9.97 12.66 4.60
N GLU A 268 10.37 13.22 5.73
CA GLU A 268 11.79 13.46 6.02
C GLU A 268 12.31 12.29 6.88
N LEU A 269 13.19 11.48 6.29
CA LEU A 269 13.88 10.40 6.97
C LEU A 269 15.17 10.97 7.59
N ALA A 270 15.21 11.12 8.91
CA ALA A 270 16.40 11.56 9.62
C ALA A 270 17.04 10.40 10.39
N ALA A 271 18.35 10.21 10.23
CA ALA A 271 19.17 9.40 11.12
C ALA A 271 19.70 10.29 12.24
N ARG A 272 19.69 9.80 13.50
CA ARG A 272 20.19 10.58 14.66
C ARG A 272 21.62 11.10 14.40
N GLY A 273 21.79 12.42 14.49
CA GLY A 273 23.10 13.10 14.41
C GLY A 273 23.36 13.88 13.11
N GLN A 274 22.39 13.96 12.19
CA GLN A 274 22.48 14.83 11.00
C GLN A 274 21.41 15.92 11.04
N ASP A 275 21.84 17.19 11.04
CA ASP A 275 20.98 18.32 10.74
C ASP A 275 20.59 18.25 9.25
N ALA A 276 19.44 17.67 8.95
CA ALA A 276 18.86 17.74 7.60
C ALA A 276 18.36 19.16 7.35
N LYS A 277 19.14 19.97 6.64
CA LYS A 277 18.68 21.25 6.06
C LYS A 277 17.94 20.97 4.75
N GLY A 278 16.69 20.50 4.83
CA GLY A 278 15.78 20.46 3.69
C GLY A 278 15.11 21.82 3.45
N GLN A 279 15.58 22.59 2.45
CA GLN A 279 14.85 23.79 2.01
C GLN A 279 13.60 23.39 1.22
N CYS A 280 12.43 23.77 1.72
CA CYS A 280 11.14 23.62 1.05
C CYS A 280 11.01 24.71 -0.03
N SER A 281 11.23 24.38 -1.30
CA SER A 281 10.94 25.30 -2.41
C SER A 281 9.50 25.09 -2.89
N HIS A 282 8.62 26.05 -2.60
CA HIS A 282 7.29 26.13 -3.18
C HIS A 282 7.37 26.40 -4.69
N SER A 283 7.02 25.42 -5.54
CA SER A 283 6.64 25.71 -6.93
C SER A 283 5.12 25.67 -7.04
N THR A 284 4.49 26.83 -6.91
CA THR A 284 3.15 27.07 -7.47
C THR A 284 3.27 27.05 -8.98
N ARG A 285 2.65 26.07 -9.66
CA ARG A 285 2.25 26.25 -11.06
C ARG A 285 0.74 26.34 -11.12
N SER A 286 0.30 27.56 -11.38
CA SER A 286 -0.99 27.92 -11.92
C SER A 286 -1.11 27.39 -13.36
N GLU A 287 -2.23 26.69 -13.60
CA GLU A 287 -3.05 26.53 -14.83
C GLU A 287 -3.62 25.11 -14.91
#